data_AF-E9H372-F1
#
_entry.id   AF-E9H372-F1
#
_cell.length_a   1.000
_cell.length_b   1.000
_cell.length_c   1.000
_cell.angle_alpha   90.00
_cell.angle_beta   90.00
_cell.angle_gamma   90.00
#
_symmetry.space_group_name_H-M   'P 1'
#
loop_
_entity.id
_entity.type
_entity.pdbx_description
1 polymer ?
#
loop_
_entity_poly.entity_id
_entity_poly.type
_entity_poly.pdbx_seq_one_letter_code
_entity_poly.pdbx_strand_id
1 'polypeptide(L)'
;MLLPIIFSLIAFTNAFEVKICDCTKPTGIGLLTFSDGTCEPATKVGKTRVNYKVMTDRKAAYNFPGFICSRWRNTKHVTENFLGQIIVVPERIAIDKSLIQCDIMRQSLRCGDDPMTKLDNKWTYTEEPEAIGYWLRTVTVEKINCLFEEISIAHEDESDIIITPLGKANISERVISHNHMTLFWIDTYAKPTNIVLRELEKGVGSLYESSTKDTWILQDNDNQLDFHVKLMPRCQNVKCDKTMPNWTVVSNNHLFIVQSMVGKAPPAPKKPVFYTSPNFWENAQLINDHQNFNIQYLTDSAVRHENELIRVIQSVQCEQRRIKHAQAVSTAQYNGWLAASQLGLRECIKLAAAGNTVSAIQCTPLTVNFTTEITICGAQPRFRNFTISRAGWELTTFTPCYWTTGTVNFNDRLHSYRNHTWELVDLLVELQS
;
A
#
# COMPACT_ATOMS: atom_id res chain seq x y z
N MET A 1 34.97 66.02 -78.70
CA MET A 1 33.52 65.72 -78.80
C MET A 1 33.27 64.42 -78.04
N LEU A 2 32.44 64.47 -76.99
CA LEU A 2 31.87 63.35 -76.20
C LEU A 2 32.86 62.43 -75.45
N LEU A 3 32.74 62.05 -74.18
CA LEU A 3 31.89 62.39 -73.01
C LEU A 3 32.55 61.58 -71.86
N PRO A 4 32.79 62.09 -70.63
CA PRO A 4 33.31 61.23 -69.57
C PRO A 4 32.17 60.40 -68.99
N ILE A 5 32.31 59.07 -69.04
CA ILE A 5 31.39 58.14 -68.37
C ILE A 5 31.70 58.20 -66.88
N ILE A 6 30.82 58.87 -66.15
CA ILE A 6 30.75 58.84 -64.69
C ILE A 6 30.23 57.46 -64.31
N PHE A 7 31.11 56.58 -63.81
CA PHE A 7 30.70 55.38 -63.09
C PHE A 7 30.27 55.80 -61.68
N SER A 8 28.98 56.05 -61.49
CA SER A 8 28.37 56.01 -60.16
C SER A 8 28.49 54.58 -59.62
N LEU A 9 29.35 54.38 -58.63
CA LEU A 9 29.29 53.22 -57.74
C LEU A 9 27.96 53.26 -56.98
N ILE A 10 26.94 52.64 -57.55
CA ILE A 10 25.74 52.28 -56.80
C ILE A 10 26.15 51.09 -55.93
N ALA A 11 26.52 51.35 -54.67
CA ALA A 11 26.60 50.31 -53.67
C ALA A 11 25.19 49.75 -53.50
N PHE A 12 24.97 48.52 -53.96
CA PHE A 12 23.77 47.77 -53.62
C PHE A 12 23.81 47.46 -52.13
N THR A 13 23.22 48.34 -51.31
CA THR A 13 22.94 48.02 -49.92
C THR A 13 21.77 47.03 -49.93
N ASN A 14 22.05 45.75 -49.70
CA ASN A 14 20.99 44.77 -49.51
C ASN A 14 20.15 45.23 -48.30
N ALA A 15 18.86 45.47 -48.54
CA ALA A 15 17.94 45.84 -47.48
C ALA A 15 17.56 44.59 -46.69
N PHE A 16 17.69 44.65 -45.36
CA PHE A 16 17.38 43.56 -44.45
C PHE A 16 15.98 43.75 -43.87
N GLU A 17 15.09 42.82 -44.14
CA GLU A 17 13.69 42.86 -43.69
C GLU A 17 13.56 42.35 -42.26
N VAL A 18 13.00 43.17 -41.37
CA VAL A 18 12.74 42.82 -39.97
C VAL A 18 11.36 43.29 -39.57
N LYS A 19 10.62 42.44 -38.86
CA LYS A 19 9.39 42.85 -38.18
C LYS A 19 9.76 43.53 -36.88
N ILE A 20 9.31 44.76 -36.71
CA ILE A 20 9.44 45.55 -35.48
C ILE A 20 8.04 45.87 -34.95
N CYS A 21 7.96 46.58 -33.83
CA CYS A 21 6.73 46.93 -33.15
C CYS A 21 6.62 48.46 -33.03
N ASP A 22 5.53 49.00 -33.59
CA ASP A 22 5.16 50.40 -33.43
C ASP A 22 4.24 50.57 -32.22
N CYS A 23 4.73 51.27 -31.21
CA CYS A 23 4.01 51.56 -29.97
C CYS A 23 3.53 53.03 -29.88
N THR A 24 3.40 53.75 -31.00
CA THR A 24 2.91 55.15 -31.01
C THR A 24 1.43 55.27 -30.63
N LYS A 25 0.61 54.27 -30.97
CA LYS A 25 -0.79 54.13 -30.55
C LYS A 25 -1.02 52.77 -29.91
N PRO A 26 -0.50 52.57 -28.68
CA PRO A 26 -0.58 51.29 -28.01
C PRO A 26 -2.03 50.97 -27.61
N THR A 27 -2.41 49.69 -27.71
CA THR A 27 -3.68 49.20 -27.14
C THR A 27 -3.39 48.51 -25.81
N GLY A 28 -3.99 49.00 -24.72
CA GLY A 28 -3.88 48.35 -23.42
C GLY A 28 -4.60 47.00 -23.43
N ILE A 29 -3.88 45.90 -23.23
CA ILE A 29 -4.45 44.55 -23.15
C ILE A 29 -5.05 44.32 -21.76
N GLY A 30 -4.42 44.91 -20.73
CA GLY A 30 -4.87 44.81 -19.34
C GLY A 30 -3.69 44.73 -18.36
N LEU A 31 -4.03 44.68 -17.07
CA LEU A 31 -3.08 44.38 -16.00
C LEU A 31 -2.87 42.87 -15.94
N LEU A 32 -1.62 42.44 -15.94
CA LEU A 32 -1.30 41.05 -15.63
C LEU A 32 -1.45 40.88 -14.11
N THR A 33 -2.51 40.20 -13.73
CA THR A 33 -2.71 39.76 -12.35
C THR A 33 -2.01 38.42 -12.18
N PHE A 34 -0.96 38.43 -11.38
CA PHE A 34 -0.35 37.19 -10.92
C PHE A 34 -1.23 36.69 -9.77
N SER A 35 -1.69 35.44 -9.87
CA SER A 35 -2.38 34.78 -8.77
C SER A 35 -1.35 34.42 -7.70
N ASP A 36 -0.88 35.43 -6.99
CA ASP A 36 -0.08 35.30 -5.78
C ASP A 36 -1.04 34.83 -4.66
N GLY A 37 -1.63 33.64 -4.83
CA GLY A 37 -2.34 32.97 -3.76
C GLY A 37 -1.40 32.79 -2.58
N THR A 38 -1.92 32.84 -1.36
CA THR A 38 -1.14 32.49 -0.17
C THR A 38 -0.61 31.08 -0.34
N CYS A 39 0.71 30.94 -0.53
CA CYS A 39 1.36 29.63 -0.56
C CYS A 39 1.27 29.06 0.86
N GLU A 40 0.17 28.35 1.15
CA GLU A 40 -0.01 27.76 2.48
C GLU A 40 1.01 26.63 2.67
N PRO A 41 1.72 26.61 3.82
CA PRO A 41 2.61 25.51 4.14
C PRO A 41 1.79 24.24 4.36
N ALA A 42 2.33 23.10 3.96
CA ALA A 42 1.72 21.80 4.20
C ALA A 42 1.40 21.63 5.70
N THR A 43 0.12 21.42 6.02
CA THR A 43 -0.34 21.18 7.39
C THR A 43 0.25 19.87 7.91
N LYS A 44 1.08 19.95 8.95
CA LYS A 44 1.60 18.76 9.62
C LYS A 44 0.52 18.15 10.51
N VAL A 45 0.18 16.89 10.25
CA VAL A 45 -0.69 16.12 11.13
C VAL A 45 0.08 15.81 12.43
N GLY A 46 -0.48 16.20 13.56
CA GLY A 46 0.10 15.92 14.87
C GLY A 46 0.10 14.42 15.15
N LYS A 47 1.27 13.84 15.42
CA LYS A 47 1.43 12.43 15.79
C LYS A 47 1.62 12.29 17.30
N THR A 48 0.82 11.45 17.93
CA THR A 48 0.92 11.15 19.37
C THR A 48 1.61 9.81 19.57
N ARG A 49 2.69 9.76 20.36
CA ARG A 49 3.40 8.51 20.64
C ARG A 49 2.67 7.72 21.72
N VAL A 50 2.37 6.44 21.44
CA VAL A 50 1.61 5.56 22.34
C VAL A 50 2.26 4.19 22.45
N ASN A 51 2.19 3.59 23.64
CA ASN A 51 2.42 2.15 23.78
C ASN A 51 1.11 1.44 23.45
N TYR A 52 1.19 0.36 22.68
CA TYR A 52 0.00 -0.36 22.26
C TYR A 52 0.14 -1.86 22.48
N LYS A 53 -1.01 -2.50 22.66
CA LYS A 53 -1.19 -3.94 22.66
C LYS A 53 -2.34 -4.31 21.74
N VAL A 54 -2.11 -5.21 20.81
CA VAL A 54 -3.15 -5.80 19.97
C VAL A 54 -3.72 -6.99 20.71
N MET A 55 -5.01 -6.94 20.96
CA MET A 55 -5.76 -7.96 21.67
C MET A 55 -6.80 -8.58 20.73
N THR A 56 -7.14 -9.84 20.99
CA THR A 56 -8.27 -10.50 20.34
C THR A 56 -9.23 -11.13 21.34
N ASP A 57 -10.51 -11.08 21.00
CA ASP A 57 -11.58 -11.80 21.68
C ASP A 57 -11.93 -13.15 21.02
N ARG A 58 -11.22 -13.53 19.94
CA ARG A 58 -11.35 -14.86 19.37
C ARG A 58 -10.96 -15.92 20.39
N LYS A 59 -11.80 -16.94 20.51
CA LYS A 59 -11.49 -18.13 21.32
C LYS A 59 -10.25 -18.79 20.73
N ALA A 60 -9.33 -19.20 21.60
CA ALA A 60 -8.25 -20.07 21.18
C ALA A 60 -8.83 -21.43 20.82
N ALA A 61 -8.27 -22.07 19.78
CA ALA A 61 -8.49 -23.48 19.56
C ALA A 61 -8.12 -24.23 20.83
N TYR A 62 -8.98 -25.13 21.29
CA TYR A 62 -8.67 -25.95 22.45
C TYR A 62 -8.86 -27.42 22.13
N ASN A 63 -8.02 -28.22 22.76
CA ASN A 63 -8.01 -29.66 22.62
C ASN A 63 -8.73 -30.27 23.81
N PHE A 64 -9.63 -31.21 23.56
CA PHE A 64 -10.30 -31.97 24.60
C PHE A 64 -10.26 -33.47 24.29
N PRO A 65 -10.31 -34.35 25.32
CA PRO A 65 -10.23 -35.78 25.12
C PRO A 65 -11.52 -36.34 24.50
N GLY A 66 -11.34 -37.22 23.51
CA GLY A 66 -12.36 -38.06 22.92
C GLY A 66 -12.02 -39.54 23.08
N PHE A 67 -13.02 -40.40 23.02
CA PHE A 67 -12.88 -41.81 23.32
C PHE A 67 -13.51 -42.67 22.22
N ILE A 68 -12.68 -43.44 21.52
CA ILE A 68 -13.11 -44.39 20.49
C ILE A 68 -13.27 -45.77 21.11
N CYS A 69 -14.37 -46.44 20.80
CA CYS A 69 -14.65 -47.81 21.20
C CYS A 69 -15.17 -48.63 20.01
N SER A 70 -14.79 -49.90 19.95
CA SER A 70 -15.32 -50.87 18.98
C SER A 70 -15.43 -52.27 19.58
N ARG A 71 -16.44 -53.04 19.16
CA ARG A 71 -16.62 -54.47 19.48
C ARG A 71 -16.77 -55.22 18.18
N TRP A 72 -16.25 -56.43 18.15
CA TRP A 72 -16.59 -57.37 17.11
C TRP A 72 -16.65 -58.78 17.68
N ARG A 73 -17.53 -59.60 17.11
CA ARG A 73 -17.61 -61.03 17.32
C ARG A 73 -16.77 -61.71 16.25
N ASN A 74 -15.83 -62.54 16.69
CA ASN A 74 -15.17 -63.53 15.84
C ASN A 74 -15.90 -64.85 16.05
N THR A 75 -16.46 -65.40 14.98
CA THR A 75 -17.10 -66.71 14.95
C THR A 75 -16.24 -67.64 14.10
N LYS A 76 -16.05 -68.90 14.50
CA LYS A 76 -15.50 -69.94 13.64
C LYS A 76 -16.51 -71.06 13.51
N HIS A 77 -16.86 -71.39 12.27
CA HIS A 77 -17.59 -72.60 11.94
C HIS A 77 -16.57 -73.67 11.57
N VAL A 78 -16.47 -74.72 12.38
CA VAL A 78 -15.56 -75.85 12.17
C VAL A 78 -16.40 -77.07 11.81
N THR A 79 -16.25 -77.55 10.58
CA THR A 79 -16.93 -78.75 10.09
C THR A 79 -15.92 -79.83 9.78
N GLU A 80 -16.07 -81.00 10.38
CA GLU A 80 -15.34 -82.19 9.96
C GLU A 80 -16.19 -82.98 8.96
N ASN A 81 -15.71 -83.11 7.73
CA ASN A 81 -16.44 -83.79 6.67
C ASN A 81 -16.30 -85.32 6.78
N PHE A 82 -17.01 -86.04 5.89
CA PHE A 82 -16.99 -87.51 5.86
C PHE A 82 -15.58 -88.11 5.71
N LEU A 83 -14.67 -87.38 5.05
CA LEU A 83 -13.28 -87.79 4.80
C LEU A 83 -12.33 -87.41 5.95
N GLY A 84 -12.85 -86.91 7.07
CA GLY A 84 -12.04 -86.44 8.21
C GLY A 84 -11.29 -85.12 7.95
N GLN A 85 -11.64 -84.39 6.89
CA GLN A 85 -11.05 -83.08 6.63
C GLN A 85 -11.75 -82.01 7.47
N ILE A 86 -10.96 -81.16 8.12
CA ILE A 86 -11.44 -80.04 8.93
C ILE A 86 -11.55 -78.80 8.04
N ILE A 87 -12.78 -78.30 7.87
CA ILE A 87 -13.08 -77.05 7.18
C ILE A 87 -13.35 -75.98 8.24
N VAL A 88 -12.54 -74.92 8.25
CA VAL A 88 -12.70 -73.78 9.16
C VAL A 88 -13.14 -72.56 8.37
N VAL A 89 -14.34 -72.05 8.66
CA VAL A 89 -14.86 -70.82 8.08
C VAL A 89 -14.89 -69.75 9.17
N PRO A 90 -13.93 -68.80 9.19
CA PRO A 90 -13.96 -67.68 10.11
C PRO A 90 -14.94 -66.61 9.60
N GLU A 91 -15.68 -66.02 10.53
CA GLU A 91 -16.56 -64.89 10.31
C GLU A 91 -16.26 -63.81 11.35
N ARG A 92 -16.21 -62.55 10.93
CA ARG A 92 -16.02 -61.41 11.82
C ARG A 92 -17.13 -60.41 11.62
N ILE A 93 -17.93 -60.22 12.67
CA ILE A 93 -19.10 -59.33 12.65
C ILE A 93 -18.86 -58.22 13.65
N ALA A 94 -18.94 -56.98 13.22
CA ALA A 94 -18.86 -55.85 14.13
C ALA A 94 -20.18 -55.71 14.93
N ILE A 95 -20.07 -55.32 16.20
CA ILE A 95 -21.23 -55.14 17.07
C ILE A 95 -21.35 -53.65 17.39
N ASP A 96 -22.49 -53.07 17.03
CA ASP A 96 -22.80 -51.68 17.34
C ASP A 96 -22.85 -51.48 18.86
N LYS A 97 -22.19 -50.43 19.34
CA LYS A 97 -22.15 -50.08 20.77
C LYS A 97 -22.94 -48.82 21.05
N SER A 98 -23.65 -48.81 22.17
CA SER A 98 -24.18 -47.57 22.73
C SER A 98 -23.11 -46.78 23.47
N LEU A 99 -23.34 -45.47 23.64
CA LEU A 99 -22.48 -44.60 24.45
C LEU A 99 -22.25 -45.16 25.86
N ILE A 100 -23.29 -45.73 26.49
CA ILE A 100 -23.21 -46.30 27.84
C ILE A 100 -22.24 -47.49 27.87
N GLN A 101 -22.33 -48.39 26.89
CA GLN A 101 -21.44 -49.56 26.83
C GLN A 101 -19.98 -49.15 26.62
N CYS A 102 -19.74 -48.09 25.86
CA CYS A 102 -18.41 -47.54 25.66
C CYS A 102 -17.86 -46.84 26.91
N ASP A 103 -18.70 -46.14 27.66
CA ASP A 103 -18.26 -45.53 28.92
C ASP A 103 -17.96 -46.58 29.99
N ILE A 104 -18.75 -47.68 30.06
CA ILE A 104 -18.42 -48.82 30.93
C ILE A 104 -17.06 -49.41 30.56
N MET A 105 -16.77 -49.55 29.27
CA MET A 105 -15.47 -50.04 28.79
C MET A 105 -14.32 -49.11 29.17
N ARG A 106 -14.52 -47.79 29.05
CA ARG A 106 -13.55 -46.78 29.49
C ARG A 106 -13.25 -46.87 30.99
N GLN A 107 -14.30 -47.03 31.81
CA GLN A 107 -14.16 -47.04 33.27
C GLN A 107 -13.59 -48.36 33.80
N SER A 108 -14.04 -49.49 33.25
CA SER A 108 -13.66 -50.83 33.70
C SER A 108 -12.39 -51.36 33.06
N LEU A 109 -12.02 -50.86 31.88
CA LEU A 109 -10.95 -51.38 31.03
C LEU A 109 -11.09 -52.90 30.78
N ARG A 110 -12.35 -53.35 30.65
CA ARG A 110 -12.72 -54.74 30.42
C ARG A 110 -13.57 -54.90 29.17
N CYS A 111 -13.43 -56.04 28.50
CA CYS A 111 -14.27 -56.49 27.41
C CYS A 111 -15.27 -57.53 27.92
N GLY A 112 -16.38 -57.06 28.53
CA GLY A 112 -17.24 -57.96 29.32
C GLY A 112 -16.54 -58.31 30.63
N ASP A 113 -16.30 -59.59 30.89
CA ASP A 113 -15.62 -60.04 32.12
C ASP A 113 -14.09 -60.02 31.99
N ASP A 114 -13.58 -60.00 30.75
CA ASP A 114 -12.16 -60.17 30.47
C ASP A 114 -11.38 -58.83 30.53
N PRO A 115 -10.19 -58.78 31.16
CA PRO A 115 -9.37 -57.57 31.23
C PRO A 115 -8.73 -57.24 29.88
N MET A 116 -8.73 -55.95 29.54
CA MET A 116 -8.05 -55.46 28.33
C MET A 116 -6.57 -55.20 28.61
N THR A 117 -5.73 -55.37 27.60
CA THR A 117 -4.30 -55.06 27.67
C THR A 117 -4.01 -53.73 26.98
N LYS A 118 -3.09 -52.94 27.53
CA LYS A 118 -2.69 -51.65 26.95
C LYS A 118 -1.47 -51.85 26.05
N LEU A 119 -1.59 -51.41 24.80
CA LEU A 119 -0.51 -51.26 23.84
C LEU A 119 -0.54 -49.82 23.31
N ASP A 120 0.52 -49.06 23.56
CA ASP A 120 0.58 -47.60 23.33
C ASP A 120 -0.56 -46.82 24.00
N ASN A 121 -1.47 -46.24 23.22
CA ASN A 121 -2.68 -45.53 23.68
C ASN A 121 -3.97 -46.33 23.42
N LYS A 122 -3.85 -47.62 23.09
CA LYS A 122 -4.96 -48.49 22.75
C LYS A 122 -5.09 -49.59 23.79
N TRP A 123 -6.30 -49.78 24.28
CA TRP A 123 -6.69 -50.92 25.08
C TRP A 123 -7.35 -51.93 24.16
N THR A 124 -6.85 -53.16 24.18
CA THR A 124 -7.36 -54.22 23.31
C THR A 124 -7.56 -55.52 24.07
N TYR A 125 -8.66 -56.19 23.74
CA TYR A 125 -8.88 -57.60 24.04
C TYR A 125 -9.16 -58.31 22.72
N THR A 126 -8.22 -59.16 22.31
CA THR A 126 -8.30 -59.91 21.06
C THR A 126 -7.95 -61.36 21.31
N GLU A 127 -8.94 -62.22 21.19
CA GLU A 127 -8.82 -63.65 21.29
C GLU A 127 -9.45 -64.29 20.05
N GLU A 128 -8.79 -65.31 19.53
CA GLU A 128 -9.42 -66.16 18.51
C GLU A 128 -10.21 -67.28 19.19
N PRO A 129 -11.44 -67.57 18.73
CA PRO A 129 -12.15 -68.71 19.26
C PRO A 129 -11.44 -70.00 18.86
N GLU A 130 -11.29 -70.92 19.80
CA GLU A 130 -10.73 -72.26 19.58
C GLU A 130 -11.86 -73.29 19.53
N ALA A 131 -11.80 -74.21 18.57
CA ALA A 131 -12.76 -75.30 18.43
C ALA A 131 -12.06 -76.57 17.96
N ILE A 132 -12.58 -77.69 18.46
CA ILE A 132 -12.22 -79.04 18.03
C ILE A 132 -13.32 -79.50 17.05
N GLY A 133 -12.92 -80.04 15.89
CA GLY A 133 -13.84 -80.65 14.95
C GLY A 133 -14.42 -81.94 15.51
N TYR A 134 -15.71 -82.19 15.27
CA TYR A 134 -16.34 -83.48 15.54
C TYR A 134 -16.88 -84.05 14.25
N TRP A 135 -16.65 -85.35 14.05
CA TRP A 135 -17.02 -86.08 12.84
C TRP A 135 -18.49 -85.86 12.43
N LEU A 136 -18.69 -85.46 11.17
CA LEU A 136 -19.99 -85.12 10.56
C LEU A 136 -20.80 -84.04 11.29
N ARG A 137 -20.13 -83.17 12.06
CA ARG A 137 -20.78 -82.06 12.77
C ARG A 137 -20.12 -80.73 12.44
N THR A 138 -20.93 -79.69 12.46
CA THR A 138 -20.46 -78.31 12.45
C THR A 138 -20.53 -77.76 13.86
N VAL A 139 -19.38 -77.40 14.41
CA VAL A 139 -19.28 -76.65 15.67
C VAL A 139 -19.16 -75.18 15.35
N THR A 140 -19.94 -74.36 16.03
CA THR A 140 -19.80 -72.90 15.97
C THR A 140 -19.30 -72.42 17.32
N VAL A 141 -18.13 -71.78 17.32
CA VAL A 141 -17.57 -71.12 18.50
C VAL A 141 -17.46 -69.62 18.24
N GLU A 142 -17.70 -68.83 19.28
CA GLU A 142 -17.61 -67.37 19.20
C GLU A 142 -16.78 -66.80 20.34
N LYS A 143 -16.05 -65.72 20.02
CA LYS A 143 -15.37 -64.86 21.00
C LYS A 143 -15.63 -63.41 20.66
N ILE A 144 -15.80 -62.61 21.70
CA ILE A 144 -16.07 -61.18 21.58
C ILE A 144 -14.78 -60.43 21.88
N ASN A 145 -14.40 -59.59 20.94
CA ASN A 145 -13.21 -58.77 21.02
C ASN A 145 -13.57 -57.29 21.14
N CYS A 146 -12.71 -56.52 21.81
CA CYS A 146 -12.93 -55.12 22.08
C CYS A 146 -11.67 -54.30 21.81
N LEU A 147 -11.90 -53.07 21.35
CA LEU A 147 -10.88 -52.03 21.22
C LEU A 147 -11.39 -50.74 21.85
N PHE A 148 -10.52 -50.05 22.57
CA PHE A 148 -10.75 -48.75 23.18
C PHE A 148 -9.51 -47.87 23.02
N GLU A 149 -9.67 -46.62 22.59
CA GLU A 149 -8.58 -45.68 22.33
C GLU A 149 -8.97 -44.27 22.78
N GLU A 150 -8.05 -43.60 23.47
CA GLU A 150 -8.20 -42.19 23.82
C GLU A 150 -7.52 -41.31 22.77
N ILE A 151 -8.23 -40.28 22.30
CA ILE A 151 -7.78 -39.35 21.27
C ILE A 151 -7.92 -37.90 21.75
N SER A 152 -7.18 -36.99 21.13
CA SER A 152 -7.37 -35.55 21.32
C SER A 152 -8.20 -34.99 20.17
N ILE A 153 -9.32 -34.33 20.47
CA ILE A 153 -10.18 -33.64 19.50
C ILE A 153 -9.86 -32.14 19.58
N ALA A 154 -9.54 -31.54 18.44
CA ALA A 154 -9.32 -30.09 18.31
C ALA A 154 -10.63 -29.39 17.91
N HIS A 155 -10.90 -28.25 18.53
CA HIS A 155 -12.05 -27.41 18.19
C HIS A 155 -11.62 -25.94 18.11
N GLU A 156 -11.78 -25.36 16.92
CA GLU A 156 -11.23 -24.05 16.55
C GLU A 156 -12.29 -22.94 16.40
N ASP A 157 -13.55 -23.31 16.13
CA ASP A 157 -14.58 -22.39 15.66
C ASP A 157 -15.68 -22.09 16.69
N GLU A 158 -16.45 -21.02 16.45
CA GLU A 158 -17.73 -20.78 17.14
C GLU A 158 -18.86 -21.71 16.68
N SER A 159 -18.59 -22.57 15.69
CA SER A 159 -19.58 -23.53 15.19
C SER A 159 -19.73 -24.69 16.16
N ASP A 160 -20.94 -25.19 16.37
CA ASP A 160 -21.13 -26.41 17.15
C ASP A 160 -20.59 -27.66 16.44
N ILE A 161 -19.90 -27.54 15.29
CA ILE A 161 -19.40 -28.67 14.51
C ILE A 161 -17.93 -28.90 14.83
N ILE A 162 -17.60 -30.14 15.21
CA ILE A 162 -16.24 -30.63 15.39
C ILE A 162 -15.85 -31.58 14.26
N ILE A 163 -14.57 -31.56 13.88
CA ILE A 163 -14.01 -32.52 12.93
C ILE A 163 -13.37 -33.64 13.73
N THR A 164 -13.84 -34.87 13.52
CA THR A 164 -13.35 -36.05 14.23
C THR A 164 -12.78 -37.09 13.25
N PRO A 165 -12.00 -38.08 13.72
CA PRO A 165 -11.56 -39.19 12.88
C PRO A 165 -12.70 -39.99 12.24
N LEU A 166 -13.92 -39.93 12.80
CA LEU A 166 -15.11 -40.61 12.27
C LEU A 166 -15.97 -39.73 11.37
N GLY A 167 -15.59 -38.47 11.16
CA GLY A 167 -16.34 -37.49 10.38
C GLY A 167 -16.70 -36.24 11.18
N LYS A 168 -17.56 -35.40 10.60
CA LYS A 168 -18.06 -34.18 11.25
C LYS A 168 -19.22 -34.54 12.19
N ALA A 169 -19.21 -33.98 13.40
CA ALA A 169 -20.24 -34.21 14.41
C ALA A 169 -20.61 -32.90 15.11
N ASN A 170 -21.82 -32.80 15.65
CA ASN A 170 -22.19 -31.66 16.49
C ASN A 170 -21.70 -31.90 17.93
N ILE A 171 -21.04 -30.93 18.55
CA ILE A 171 -20.47 -31.00 19.90
C ILE A 171 -21.53 -31.38 20.96
N SER A 172 -22.79 -31.02 20.72
CA SER A 172 -23.94 -31.33 21.59
C SER A 172 -24.44 -32.78 21.47
N GLU A 173 -24.14 -33.49 20.38
CA GLU A 173 -24.54 -34.89 20.18
C GLU A 173 -23.78 -35.84 21.10
N ARG A 174 -22.58 -35.45 21.57
CA ARG A 174 -21.67 -36.20 22.46
C ARG A 174 -21.17 -37.53 21.92
N VAL A 175 -21.71 -38.01 20.81
CA VAL A 175 -21.39 -39.30 20.21
C VAL A 175 -21.54 -39.23 18.70
N ILE A 176 -20.62 -39.89 18.00
CA ILE A 176 -20.72 -40.18 16.56
C ILE A 176 -20.36 -41.65 16.37
N SER A 177 -21.14 -42.36 15.56
CA SER A 177 -20.82 -43.74 15.19
C SER A 177 -20.74 -43.86 13.68
N HIS A 178 -19.65 -44.46 13.20
CA HIS A 178 -19.41 -44.70 11.78
C HIS A 178 -18.60 -45.99 11.62
N ASN A 179 -18.96 -46.82 10.64
CA ASN A 179 -18.28 -48.11 10.35
C ASN A 179 -18.05 -48.98 11.61
N HIS A 180 -19.06 -49.09 12.48
CA HIS A 180 -19.02 -49.89 13.71
C HIS A 180 -17.94 -49.49 14.73
N MET A 181 -17.49 -48.24 14.65
CA MET A 181 -16.77 -47.56 15.70
C MET A 181 -17.64 -46.47 16.26
N THR A 182 -17.56 -46.27 17.57
CA THR A 182 -18.26 -45.20 18.26
C THR A 182 -17.22 -44.31 18.91
N LEU A 183 -17.27 -43.02 18.59
CA LEU A 183 -16.49 -41.98 19.25
C LEU A 183 -17.43 -41.19 20.14
N PHE A 184 -17.05 -40.97 21.39
CA PHE A 184 -17.78 -40.11 22.31
C PHE A 184 -16.85 -39.16 23.06
N TRP A 185 -17.41 -38.08 23.60
CA TRP A 185 -16.70 -37.11 24.42
C TRP A 185 -17.58 -36.62 25.57
N ILE A 186 -16.95 -36.06 26.59
CA ILE A 186 -17.64 -35.54 27.76
C ILE A 186 -17.83 -34.02 27.57
N ASP A 187 -19.06 -33.56 27.72
CA ASP A 187 -19.47 -32.18 27.44
C ASP A 187 -18.80 -31.14 28.35
N THR A 188 -18.42 -31.51 29.58
CA THR A 188 -17.68 -30.63 30.48
C THR A 188 -16.30 -30.24 29.94
N TYR A 189 -15.68 -31.12 29.16
CA TYR A 189 -14.40 -30.82 28.49
C TYR A 189 -14.60 -30.03 27.20
N ALA A 190 -15.77 -30.18 26.58
CA ALA A 190 -16.14 -29.51 25.33
C ALA A 190 -16.85 -28.15 25.56
N LYS A 191 -16.92 -27.67 26.81
CA LYS A 191 -17.42 -26.32 27.11
C LYS A 191 -16.26 -25.34 27.00
N PRO A 192 -16.36 -24.29 26.17
CA PRO A 192 -15.31 -23.30 26.07
C PRO A 192 -15.07 -22.67 27.43
N THR A 193 -13.81 -22.68 27.87
CA THR A 193 -13.36 -21.81 28.96
C THR A 193 -13.73 -20.37 28.63
N ASN A 194 -14.03 -19.57 29.67
CA ASN A 194 -14.42 -18.16 29.56
C ASN A 194 -13.56 -17.41 28.53
N ILE A 195 -14.15 -16.44 27.84
CA ILE A 195 -13.45 -15.54 26.90
C ILE A 195 -12.21 -14.96 27.60
N VAL A 196 -11.03 -15.51 27.32
CA VAL A 196 -9.75 -14.95 27.76
C VAL A 196 -9.25 -14.12 26.60
N LEU A 197 -9.26 -12.79 26.78
CA LEU A 197 -8.65 -11.88 25.82
C LEU A 197 -7.18 -12.27 25.63
N ARG A 198 -6.77 -12.51 24.39
CA ARG A 198 -5.39 -12.92 24.07
C ARG A 198 -4.61 -11.73 23.52
N GLU A 199 -3.42 -11.51 24.05
CA GLU A 199 -2.44 -10.56 23.50
C GLU A 199 -1.78 -11.19 22.27
N LEU A 200 -1.80 -10.49 21.14
CA LEU A 200 -1.22 -10.95 19.88
C LEU A 200 0.10 -10.25 19.59
N GLU A 201 0.15 -8.94 19.81
CA GLU A 201 1.28 -8.09 19.45
C GLU A 201 1.38 -6.90 20.41
N LYS A 202 2.58 -6.34 20.59
CA LYS A 202 2.77 -5.11 21.35
C LYS A 202 3.92 -4.29 20.79
N GLY A 203 3.79 -2.98 20.89
CA GLY A 203 4.83 -2.09 20.37
C GLY A 203 4.66 -0.65 20.82
N VAL A 204 5.44 0.21 20.16
CA VAL A 204 5.38 1.65 20.36
C VAL A 204 5.10 2.28 19.01
N GLY A 205 3.96 2.94 18.90
CA GLY A 205 3.48 3.52 17.65
C GLY A 205 3.23 5.02 17.75
N SER A 206 3.00 5.61 16.59
CA SER A 206 2.50 6.97 16.42
C SER A 206 1.04 6.91 16.01
N LEU A 207 0.16 7.44 16.85
CA LEU A 207 -1.28 7.51 16.64
C LEU A 207 -1.66 8.91 16.12
N TYR A 208 -2.42 8.97 15.04
CA TYR A 208 -2.90 10.22 14.46
C TYR A 208 -4.20 10.01 13.66
N GLU A 209 -4.94 11.09 13.44
CA GLU A 209 -6.21 11.05 12.71
C GLU A 209 -5.97 10.80 11.21
N SER A 210 -6.82 9.96 10.61
CA SER A 210 -6.81 9.71 9.17
C SER A 210 -7.56 10.81 8.41
N SER A 211 -7.45 10.81 7.08
CA SER A 211 -8.31 11.64 6.22
C SER A 211 -9.78 11.23 6.27
N THR A 212 -10.06 9.97 6.66
CA THR A 212 -11.42 9.46 6.84
C THR A 212 -11.96 9.83 8.22
N LYS A 213 -13.18 10.38 8.24
CA LYS A 213 -13.84 10.82 9.48
C LYS A 213 -13.94 9.66 10.49
N ASP A 214 -13.67 9.97 11.77
CA ASP A 214 -13.77 9.06 12.90
C ASP A 214 -12.83 7.84 12.82
N THR A 215 -11.77 7.91 12.01
CA THR A 215 -10.75 6.86 11.88
C THR A 215 -9.36 7.40 12.15
N TRP A 216 -8.53 6.54 12.73
CA TRP A 216 -7.21 6.87 13.20
C TRP A 216 -6.23 5.82 12.68
N ILE A 217 -4.98 6.22 12.50
CA ILE A 217 -3.89 5.34 12.09
C ILE A 217 -2.91 5.24 13.24
N LEU A 218 -2.64 4.01 13.67
CA LEU A 218 -1.53 3.69 14.55
C LEU A 218 -0.40 3.11 13.70
N GLN A 219 0.69 3.87 13.59
CA GLN A 219 1.87 3.50 12.82
C GLN A 219 3.00 3.03 13.72
N ASP A 220 3.49 1.82 13.51
CA ASP A 220 4.69 1.27 14.16
C ASP A 220 5.79 1.03 13.11
N ASN A 221 6.78 1.92 13.09
CA ASN A 221 7.88 1.85 12.14
C ASN A 221 8.89 0.72 12.47
N ASP A 222 9.02 0.37 13.76
CA ASP A 222 10.01 -0.61 14.21
C ASP A 222 9.56 -2.02 13.81
N ASN A 223 8.26 -2.29 13.94
CA ASN A 223 7.64 -3.55 13.52
C ASN A 223 7.10 -3.52 12.08
N GLN A 224 7.10 -2.35 11.42
CA GLN A 224 6.55 -2.15 10.08
C GLN A 224 5.06 -2.56 9.98
N LEU A 225 4.25 -2.05 10.91
CA LEU A 225 2.82 -2.35 11.01
C LEU A 225 2.01 -1.05 11.04
N ASP A 226 0.95 -0.99 10.25
CA ASP A 226 -0.05 0.09 10.31
C ASP A 226 -1.41 -0.50 10.66
N PHE A 227 -2.04 0.06 11.69
CA PHE A 227 -3.39 -0.31 12.10
C PHE A 227 -4.34 0.85 11.88
N HIS A 228 -5.36 0.62 11.05
CA HIS A 228 -6.47 1.54 10.90
C HIS A 228 -7.52 1.21 11.95
N VAL A 229 -7.81 2.16 12.82
CA VAL A 229 -8.64 1.93 14.01
C VAL A 229 -9.77 2.94 14.14
N LYS A 230 -10.85 2.50 14.77
CA LYS A 230 -11.98 3.34 15.20
C LYS A 230 -12.14 3.22 16.70
N LEU A 231 -12.43 4.34 17.35
CA LEU A 231 -12.75 4.33 18.77
C LEU A 231 -14.14 3.73 18.94
N MET A 232 -14.23 2.58 19.60
CA MET A 232 -15.48 1.90 19.88
C MET A 232 -15.49 1.40 21.34
N PRO A 233 -16.58 1.62 22.09
CA PRO A 233 -16.71 1.04 23.42
C PRO A 233 -16.84 -0.48 23.31
N ARG A 234 -16.01 -1.23 24.05
CA ARG A 234 -16.12 -2.69 24.18
C ARG A 234 -16.42 -3.10 25.61
N CYS A 235 -17.17 -4.18 25.76
CA CYS A 235 -17.44 -4.78 27.06
C CYS A 235 -16.19 -5.39 27.68
N GLN A 236 -15.97 -5.12 28.97
CA GLN A 236 -14.83 -5.65 29.72
C GLN A 236 -15.04 -7.10 30.18
N ASN A 237 -16.31 -7.53 30.27
CA ASN A 237 -16.71 -8.85 30.71
C ASN A 237 -17.92 -9.36 29.89
N VAL A 238 -18.19 -10.66 29.96
CA VAL A 238 -19.30 -11.32 29.23
C VAL A 238 -20.66 -10.72 29.59
N LYS A 239 -20.81 -10.18 30.81
CA LYS A 239 -22.03 -9.52 31.28
C LYS A 239 -22.15 -8.04 30.86
N CYS A 240 -21.11 -7.47 30.26
CA CYS A 240 -21.06 -6.08 29.80
C CYS A 240 -21.37 -5.02 30.88
N ASP A 241 -21.00 -5.27 32.14
CA ASP A 241 -21.31 -4.34 33.25
C ASP A 241 -20.50 -3.03 33.14
N LYS A 242 -19.36 -3.07 32.43
CA LYS A 242 -18.49 -1.92 32.16
C LYS A 242 -17.99 -1.96 30.72
N THR A 243 -17.98 -0.80 30.07
CA THR A 243 -17.37 -0.60 28.75
C THR A 243 -16.06 0.17 28.87
N MET A 244 -15.03 -0.25 28.12
CA MET A 244 -13.77 0.48 27.98
C MET A 244 -13.68 1.06 26.56
N PRO A 245 -13.20 2.31 26.40
CA PRO A 245 -12.90 2.87 25.10
C PRO A 245 -11.72 2.11 24.49
N ASN A 246 -11.99 1.30 23.48
CA ASN A 246 -10.98 0.51 22.79
C ASN A 246 -10.88 0.95 21.33
N TRP A 247 -9.72 0.77 20.74
CA TRP A 247 -9.46 1.09 19.34
C TRP A 247 -9.66 -0.17 18.49
N THR A 248 -10.86 -0.38 17.95
CA THR A 248 -11.15 -1.56 17.13
C THR A 248 -10.51 -1.40 15.75
N VAL A 249 -9.88 -2.46 15.24
CA VAL A 249 -9.27 -2.49 13.92
C VAL A 249 -10.37 -2.54 12.85
N VAL A 250 -10.31 -1.63 11.87
CA VAL A 250 -11.37 -1.43 10.85
C VAL A 250 -11.57 -2.67 9.99
N SER A 251 -10.50 -3.41 9.67
CA SER A 251 -10.57 -4.62 8.85
C SER A 251 -11.06 -5.86 9.61
N ASN A 252 -11.04 -5.84 10.94
CA ASN A 252 -11.33 -7.03 11.75
C ASN A 252 -11.91 -6.66 13.13
N ASN A 253 -13.22 -6.89 13.28
CA ASN A 253 -13.96 -6.60 14.51
C ASN A 253 -13.60 -7.51 15.69
N HIS A 254 -12.74 -8.50 15.53
CA HIS A 254 -12.21 -9.30 16.64
C HIS A 254 -10.83 -8.84 17.11
N LEU A 255 -10.27 -7.83 16.45
CA LEU A 255 -8.99 -7.23 16.80
C LEU A 255 -9.21 -5.83 17.34
N PHE A 256 -8.58 -5.54 18.47
CA PHE A 256 -8.65 -4.23 19.09
C PHE A 256 -7.36 -3.89 19.80
N ILE A 257 -7.10 -2.59 19.88
CA ILE A 257 -5.88 -2.04 20.43
C ILE A 257 -6.19 -1.39 21.77
N VAL A 258 -5.40 -1.78 22.77
CA VAL A 258 -5.38 -1.17 24.08
C VAL A 258 -4.16 -0.26 24.16
N GLN A 259 -4.41 1.03 24.33
CA GLN A 259 -3.36 2.03 24.49
C GLN A 259 -2.96 2.16 25.97
N SER A 260 -1.67 2.34 26.25
CA SER A 260 -1.21 2.91 27.51
C SER A 260 -0.44 4.20 27.24
N MET A 261 -0.74 5.26 28.01
CA MET A 261 0.01 6.50 27.95
C MET A 261 1.43 6.26 28.48
N VAL A 262 2.44 6.71 27.75
CA VAL A 262 3.85 6.37 28.00
C VAL A 262 4.37 7.02 29.29
N GLY A 263 4.66 6.20 30.31
CA GLY A 263 5.86 6.34 31.13
C GLY A 263 7.04 5.61 30.46
N LYS A 264 8.30 5.93 30.83
CA LYS A 264 9.54 5.40 30.20
C LYS A 264 9.43 3.89 29.89
N ALA A 265 9.62 3.54 28.62
CA ALA A 265 9.51 2.17 28.13
C ALA A 265 10.60 1.25 28.73
N PRO A 266 10.26 0.03 29.18
CA PRO A 266 11.24 -1.03 29.37
C PRO A 266 11.87 -1.42 28.01
N PRO A 267 13.10 -1.96 28.00
CA PRO A 267 13.76 -2.39 26.77
C PRO A 267 12.94 -3.47 26.06
N ALA A 268 12.90 -3.40 24.72
CA ALA A 268 12.19 -4.36 23.88
C ALA A 268 12.70 -5.79 24.16
N PRO A 269 11.81 -6.79 24.34
CA PRO A 269 12.23 -8.17 24.45
C PRO A 269 12.86 -8.61 23.12
N LYS A 270 13.83 -9.54 23.22
CA LYS A 270 14.41 -10.19 22.03
C LYS A 270 13.27 -10.82 21.22
N LYS A 271 13.34 -10.66 19.89
CA LYS A 271 12.40 -11.23 18.92
C LYS A 271 12.05 -12.68 19.34
N PRO A 272 10.76 -13.06 19.43
CA PRO A 272 10.42 -14.43 19.66
C PRO A 272 11.04 -15.25 18.53
N VAL A 273 11.93 -16.17 18.91
CA VAL A 273 12.29 -17.28 18.03
C VAL A 273 10.95 -17.92 17.69
N PHE A 274 10.61 -17.95 16.40
CA PHE A 274 9.39 -18.57 15.89
C PHE A 274 9.14 -19.86 16.67
N TYR A 275 8.07 -19.87 17.47
CA TYR A 275 7.63 -21.09 18.13
C TYR A 275 7.31 -22.07 17.01
N THR A 276 8.19 -23.04 16.79
CA THR A 276 7.83 -24.32 16.19
C THR A 276 6.97 -25.05 17.21
N SER A 277 5.75 -24.53 17.42
CA SER A 277 4.68 -25.29 18.05
C SER A 277 4.22 -26.33 17.03
N PRO A 278 3.95 -27.59 17.45
CA PRO A 278 3.32 -28.60 16.61
C PRO A 278 1.95 -28.17 16.04
N ASN A 279 1.36 -27.08 16.55
CA ASN A 279 0.08 -26.54 16.09
C ASN A 279 0.28 -25.52 14.97
N PHE A 280 0.54 -26.02 13.76
CA PHE A 280 0.72 -25.21 12.55
C PHE A 280 -0.53 -24.39 12.15
N TRP A 281 -1.73 -24.83 12.53
CA TRP A 281 -3.02 -24.20 12.16
C TRP A 281 -3.45 -23.05 13.09
N GLU A 282 -2.99 -23.04 14.34
CA GLU A 282 -3.30 -22.02 15.37
C GLU A 282 -2.82 -20.59 15.00
N ASN A 283 -1.96 -20.51 13.98
CA ASN A 283 -1.28 -19.31 13.56
C ASN A 283 -1.63 -18.86 12.13
N ALA A 284 -2.29 -19.64 11.30
CA ALA A 284 -2.44 -19.30 9.87
C ALA A 284 -3.21 -17.99 9.66
N GLN A 285 -4.31 -17.79 10.38
CA GLN A 285 -5.11 -16.56 10.26
C GLN A 285 -4.46 -15.37 10.97
N LEU A 286 -3.69 -15.63 12.03
CA LEU A 286 -2.91 -14.64 12.77
C LEU A 286 -1.71 -14.14 11.97
N ILE A 287 -1.05 -15.05 11.25
CA ILE A 287 0.00 -14.78 10.27
C ILE A 287 -0.59 -13.97 9.11
N ASN A 288 -1.77 -14.34 8.62
CA ASN A 288 -2.45 -13.59 7.56
C ASN A 288 -2.81 -12.16 8.02
N ASP A 289 -3.35 -12.00 9.22
CA ASP A 289 -3.67 -10.68 9.79
C ASP A 289 -2.39 -9.84 9.94
N HIS A 290 -1.29 -10.41 10.45
CA HIS A 290 0.00 -9.72 10.54
C HIS A 290 0.57 -9.32 9.17
N GLN A 291 0.48 -10.21 8.17
CA GLN A 291 0.88 -9.90 6.79
C GLN A 291 0.05 -8.75 6.22
N ASN A 292 -1.26 -8.74 6.47
CA ASN A 292 -2.14 -7.66 6.02
C ASN A 292 -1.75 -6.31 6.64
N PHE A 293 -1.42 -6.25 7.93
CA PHE A 293 -0.95 -5.02 8.58
C PHE A 293 0.41 -4.55 8.05
N ASN A 294 1.29 -5.46 7.67
CA ASN A 294 2.55 -5.11 7.03
C ASN A 294 2.36 -4.57 5.60
N ILE A 295 1.50 -5.22 4.81
CA ILE A 295 1.14 -4.73 3.47
C ILE A 295 0.48 -3.34 3.56
N GLN A 296 -0.37 -3.13 4.57
CA GLN A 296 -0.96 -1.83 4.87
C GLN A 296 0.14 -0.79 5.16
N TYR A 297 1.12 -1.12 6.01
CA TYR A 297 2.25 -0.24 6.31
C TYR A 297 3.04 0.15 5.07
N LEU A 298 3.39 -0.82 4.22
CA LEU A 298 4.17 -0.59 3.00
C LEU A 298 3.41 0.33 2.03
N THR A 299 2.13 0.05 1.83
CA THR A 299 1.26 0.83 0.94
C THR A 299 1.07 2.25 1.46
N ASP A 300 0.71 2.41 2.74
CA ASP A 300 0.49 3.72 3.34
C ASP A 300 1.78 4.53 3.45
N SER A 301 2.92 3.88 3.67
CA SER A 301 4.22 4.56 3.66
C SER A 301 4.55 5.13 2.29
N ALA A 302 4.33 4.37 1.21
CA ALA A 302 4.53 4.85 -0.15
C ALA A 302 3.58 6.02 -0.47
N VAL A 303 2.29 5.87 -0.20
CA VAL A 303 1.28 6.91 -0.45
C VAL A 303 1.54 8.18 0.37
N ARG A 304 1.93 8.05 1.65
CA ARG A 304 2.31 9.22 2.47
C ARG A 304 3.52 9.94 1.89
N HIS A 305 4.53 9.20 1.45
CA HIS A 305 5.73 9.78 0.84
C HIS A 305 5.39 10.56 -0.45
N GLU A 306 4.59 9.97 -1.34
CA GLU A 306 4.14 10.63 -2.57
C GLU A 306 3.31 11.87 -2.29
N ASN A 307 2.36 11.79 -1.35
CA ASN A 307 1.53 12.94 -0.98
C ASN A 307 2.34 14.09 -0.38
N GLU A 308 3.33 13.80 0.47
CA GLU A 308 4.25 14.82 0.99
C GLU A 308 5.10 15.44 -0.14
N LEU A 309 5.60 14.63 -1.07
CA LEU A 309 6.35 15.13 -2.22
C LEU A 309 5.49 16.04 -3.11
N ILE A 310 4.25 15.67 -3.39
CA ILE A 310 3.30 16.49 -4.17
C ILE A 310 3.06 17.83 -3.48
N ARG A 311 2.85 17.84 -2.16
CA ARG A 311 2.67 19.08 -1.37
C ARG A 311 3.91 19.98 -1.46
N VAL A 312 5.11 19.40 -1.35
CA VAL A 312 6.37 20.15 -1.49
C VAL A 312 6.50 20.71 -2.92
N ILE A 313 6.21 19.93 -3.96
CA ILE A 313 6.25 20.39 -5.35
C ILE A 313 5.29 21.56 -5.56
N GLN A 314 4.05 21.46 -5.07
CA GLN A 314 3.06 22.54 -5.16
C GLN A 314 3.55 23.82 -4.46
N SER A 315 4.13 23.69 -3.27
CA SER A 315 4.73 24.81 -2.53
C SER A 315 5.89 25.46 -3.31
N VAL A 316 6.81 24.66 -3.84
CA VAL A 316 7.94 25.15 -4.65
C VAL A 316 7.46 25.82 -5.94
N GLN A 317 6.47 25.25 -6.62
CA GLN A 317 5.88 25.86 -7.82
C GLN A 317 5.18 27.19 -7.50
N CYS A 318 4.53 27.30 -6.34
CA CYS A 318 3.93 28.55 -5.88
C CYS A 318 5.01 29.63 -5.67
N GLU A 319 6.09 29.31 -4.94
CA GLU A 319 7.22 30.22 -4.76
C GLU A 319 7.92 30.58 -6.07
N GLN A 320 8.08 29.61 -6.98
CA GLN A 320 8.66 29.86 -8.30
C GLN A 320 7.82 30.87 -9.11
N ARG A 321 6.49 30.79 -9.04
CA ARG A 321 5.60 31.78 -9.68
C ARG A 321 5.80 33.16 -9.07
N ARG A 322 5.89 33.26 -7.74
CA ARG A 322 6.13 34.52 -7.04
C ARG A 322 7.47 35.16 -7.43
N ILE A 323 8.54 34.35 -7.53
CA ILE A 323 9.86 34.83 -7.97
C ILE A 323 9.80 35.29 -9.43
N LYS A 324 9.17 34.52 -10.33
CA LYS A 324 8.99 34.91 -11.73
C LYS A 324 8.20 36.21 -11.87
N HIS A 325 7.18 36.41 -11.04
CA HIS A 325 6.42 37.66 -10.98
C HIS A 325 7.33 38.83 -10.57
N ALA A 326 8.02 38.73 -9.44
CA ALA A 326 8.92 39.79 -8.97
C ALA A 326 10.03 40.11 -10.00
N GLN A 327 10.58 39.08 -10.65
CA GLN A 327 11.54 39.23 -11.74
C GLN A 327 10.92 39.96 -12.93
N ALA A 328 9.72 39.61 -13.37
CA ALA A 328 9.05 40.26 -14.49
C ALA A 328 8.76 41.74 -14.20
N VAL A 329 8.31 42.08 -12.98
CA VAL A 329 8.10 43.47 -12.56
C VAL A 329 9.41 44.25 -12.57
N SER A 330 10.48 43.69 -11.97
CA SER A 330 11.80 44.34 -11.94
C SER A 330 12.37 44.53 -13.35
N THR A 331 12.31 43.51 -14.21
CA THR A 331 12.75 43.63 -15.62
C THR A 331 11.93 44.68 -16.37
N ALA A 332 10.61 44.74 -16.16
CA ALA A 332 9.73 45.69 -16.85
C ALA A 332 9.99 47.15 -16.47
N GLN A 333 10.60 47.44 -15.32
CA GLN A 333 11.03 48.79 -14.96
C GLN A 333 12.16 49.31 -15.86
N TYR A 334 13.01 48.42 -16.38
CA TYR A 334 14.17 48.79 -17.21
C TYR A 334 13.95 48.50 -18.70
N ASN A 335 13.35 47.34 -19.02
CA ASN A 335 13.10 46.90 -20.38
C ASN A 335 11.82 46.05 -20.47
N GLY A 336 10.73 46.69 -20.89
CA GLY A 336 9.42 46.06 -21.05
C GLY A 336 9.34 44.94 -22.10
N TRP A 337 10.23 44.97 -23.10
CA TRP A 337 10.29 43.92 -24.13
C TRP A 337 10.99 42.67 -23.60
N LEU A 338 12.09 42.85 -22.90
CA LEU A 338 12.79 41.75 -22.25
C LEU A 338 11.91 41.06 -21.20
N ALA A 339 11.13 41.84 -20.43
CA ALA A 339 10.18 41.30 -19.47
C ALA A 339 9.08 40.47 -20.17
N ALA A 340 8.57 40.92 -21.32
CA ALA A 340 7.59 40.17 -22.11
C ALA A 340 8.18 38.86 -22.67
N SER A 341 9.42 38.90 -23.14
CA SER A 341 10.18 37.76 -23.66
C SER A 341 10.43 36.70 -22.58
N GLN A 342 10.80 37.11 -21.35
CA GLN A 342 10.96 36.23 -20.19
C GLN A 342 9.66 35.49 -19.79
N LEU A 343 8.51 36.10 -20.04
CA LEU A 343 7.20 35.49 -19.80
C LEU A 343 6.64 34.72 -21.01
N GLY A 344 7.37 34.65 -22.13
CA GLY A 344 6.95 33.96 -23.34
C GLY A 344 5.70 34.57 -23.98
N LEU A 345 5.50 35.89 -23.85
CA LEU A 345 4.36 36.59 -24.43
C LEU A 345 4.48 36.66 -25.96
N ARG A 346 3.34 36.90 -26.64
CA ARG A 346 3.30 37.04 -28.11
C ARG A 346 4.13 38.23 -28.61
N GLU A 347 4.54 38.15 -29.88
CA GLU A 347 5.23 39.23 -30.58
C GLU A 347 4.48 40.57 -30.44
N CYS A 348 5.25 41.66 -30.28
CA CYS A 348 4.74 43.02 -30.09
C CYS A 348 3.87 43.26 -28.83
N ILE A 349 4.10 42.49 -27.76
CA ILE A 349 3.63 42.85 -26.42
C ILE A 349 4.78 43.47 -25.62
N LYS A 350 4.55 44.68 -25.09
CA LYS A 350 5.47 45.38 -24.18
C LYS A 350 4.87 45.42 -22.78
N LEU A 351 5.67 45.12 -21.77
CA LEU A 351 5.25 45.26 -20.37
C LEU A 351 5.65 46.63 -19.83
N ALA A 352 4.75 47.27 -19.12
CA ALA A 352 5.00 48.51 -18.40
C ALA A 352 4.77 48.28 -16.90
N ALA A 353 5.80 48.50 -16.09
CA ALA A 353 5.68 48.40 -14.64
C ALA A 353 4.81 49.53 -14.08
N ALA A 354 3.88 49.18 -13.20
CA ALA A 354 2.99 50.09 -12.50
C ALA A 354 2.97 49.74 -11.00
N GLY A 355 3.99 50.16 -10.26
CA GLY A 355 4.19 49.75 -8.86
C GLY A 355 4.54 48.26 -8.78
N ASN A 356 3.71 47.48 -8.08
CA ASN A 356 3.89 46.04 -7.89
C ASN A 356 3.22 45.18 -8.97
N THR A 357 2.67 45.80 -10.02
CA THR A 357 2.02 45.09 -11.12
C THR A 357 2.66 45.48 -12.45
N VAL A 358 2.35 44.72 -13.49
CA VAL A 358 2.75 45.02 -14.87
C VAL A 358 1.51 45.10 -15.77
N SER A 359 1.46 46.17 -16.56
CA SER A 359 0.45 46.37 -17.59
C SER A 359 0.98 45.84 -18.91
N ALA A 360 0.21 45.00 -19.59
CA ALA A 360 0.53 44.51 -20.91
C ALA A 360 -0.03 45.46 -21.98
N ILE A 361 0.84 45.84 -22.91
CA ILE A 361 0.53 46.78 -23.98
C ILE A 361 0.77 46.09 -25.31
N GLN A 362 -0.24 46.09 -26.18
CA GLN A 362 -0.11 45.61 -27.55
C GLN A 362 0.35 46.74 -28.46
N CYS A 363 1.44 46.50 -29.18
CA CYS A 363 1.94 47.35 -30.24
C CYS A 363 1.62 46.73 -31.60
N THR A 364 1.58 47.55 -32.65
CA THR A 364 1.28 47.07 -34.00
C THR A 364 2.56 46.56 -34.67
N PRO A 365 2.58 45.32 -35.22
CA PRO A 365 3.73 44.84 -35.96
C PRO A 365 3.88 45.64 -37.25
N LEU A 366 5.11 46.05 -37.53
CA LEU A 366 5.49 46.79 -38.73
C LEU A 366 6.71 46.11 -39.36
N THR A 367 6.58 45.75 -40.64
CA THR A 367 7.73 45.26 -41.41
C THR A 367 8.56 46.43 -41.89
N VAL A 368 9.86 46.42 -41.57
CA VAL A 368 10.81 47.46 -41.96
C VAL A 368 11.98 46.85 -42.70
N ASN A 369 12.34 47.49 -43.81
CA ASN A 369 13.54 47.16 -44.57
C ASN A 369 14.65 48.13 -44.19
N PHE A 370 15.58 47.66 -43.36
CA PHE A 370 16.74 48.44 -42.94
C PHE A 370 17.80 48.40 -44.04
N THR A 371 18.27 49.59 -44.45
CA THR A 371 19.54 49.73 -45.16
C THR A 371 20.68 49.77 -44.17
N THR A 372 21.92 49.71 -44.65
CA THR A 372 23.11 49.81 -43.78
C THR A 372 23.85 51.10 -44.09
N GLU A 373 24.15 51.88 -43.06
CA GLU A 373 25.01 53.04 -43.11
C GLU A 373 26.33 52.75 -42.39
N ILE A 374 27.44 53.00 -43.07
CA ILE A 374 28.78 52.83 -42.49
C ILE A 374 29.18 54.17 -41.87
N THR A 375 29.32 54.18 -40.54
CA THR A 375 29.76 55.34 -39.77
C THR A 375 31.18 55.12 -39.26
N ILE A 376 31.76 56.12 -38.60
CA ILE A 376 33.05 55.98 -37.89
C ILE A 376 33.05 54.88 -36.81
N CYS A 377 31.87 54.48 -36.34
CA CYS A 377 31.68 53.42 -35.34
C CYS A 377 31.31 52.07 -35.96
N GLY A 378 31.38 51.93 -37.29
CA GLY A 378 31.05 50.70 -38.02
C GLY A 378 29.69 50.75 -38.71
N ALA A 379 29.28 49.58 -39.21
CA ALA A 379 28.00 49.38 -39.91
C ALA A 379 26.82 49.50 -38.95
N GLN A 380 25.83 50.31 -39.31
CA GLN A 380 24.62 50.54 -38.52
C GLN A 380 23.37 50.41 -39.38
N PRO A 381 22.29 49.80 -38.86
CA PRO A 381 21.05 49.68 -39.59
C PRO A 381 20.34 51.04 -39.60
N ARG A 382 19.83 51.42 -40.77
CA ARG A 382 19.13 52.69 -40.97
C ARG A 382 17.83 52.47 -41.73
N PHE A 383 16.79 53.14 -41.27
CA PHE A 383 15.52 53.24 -41.94
C PHE A 383 15.07 54.69 -41.90
N ARG A 384 15.19 55.41 -43.03
CA ARG A 384 14.96 56.86 -43.09
C ARG A 384 15.83 57.60 -42.05
N ASN A 385 15.21 58.29 -41.09
CA ASN A 385 15.90 58.98 -39.98
C ASN A 385 15.88 58.17 -38.68
N PHE A 386 15.61 56.87 -38.75
CA PHE A 386 15.48 55.96 -37.62
C PHE A 386 16.46 54.79 -37.72
N THR A 387 16.71 54.15 -36.57
CA THR A 387 17.43 52.88 -36.43
C THR A 387 16.66 51.97 -35.49
N ILE A 388 17.05 50.69 -35.40
CA ILE A 388 16.50 49.78 -34.39
C ILE A 388 17.07 50.15 -33.00
N SER A 389 16.18 50.22 -32.00
CA SER A 389 16.57 50.47 -30.62
C SER A 389 17.42 49.34 -30.04
N ARG A 390 18.15 49.60 -28.95
CA ARG A 390 18.92 48.59 -28.22
C ARG A 390 18.08 47.42 -27.70
N ALA A 391 16.78 47.64 -27.47
CA ALA A 391 15.84 46.58 -27.11
C ALA A 391 15.52 45.64 -28.28
N GLY A 392 15.77 46.07 -29.54
CA GLY A 392 15.65 45.23 -30.73
C GLY A 392 14.23 45.12 -31.31
N TRP A 393 13.23 45.75 -30.68
CA TRP A 393 11.82 45.64 -31.06
C TRP A 393 11.19 46.93 -31.58
N GLU A 394 11.76 48.10 -31.27
CA GLU A 394 11.15 49.41 -31.62
C GLU A 394 12.15 50.33 -32.33
N LEU A 395 11.65 51.27 -33.14
CA LEU A 395 12.47 52.30 -33.80
C LEU A 395 12.87 53.39 -32.82
N THR A 396 14.08 53.90 -33.01
CA THR A 396 14.57 55.11 -32.34
C THR A 396 15.24 56.03 -33.34
N THR A 397 15.42 57.30 -33.00
CA THR A 397 16.06 58.27 -33.90
C THR A 397 17.48 57.83 -34.21
N PHE A 398 17.84 57.85 -35.50
CA PHE A 398 19.19 57.52 -35.93
C PHE A 398 20.16 58.57 -35.41
N THR A 399 21.19 58.12 -34.69
CA THR A 399 22.33 58.93 -34.28
C THR A 399 23.60 58.18 -34.67
N PRO A 400 24.60 58.84 -35.31
CA PRO A 400 25.88 58.21 -35.57
C PRO A 400 26.45 57.63 -34.28
N CYS A 401 27.03 56.44 -34.34
CA CYS A 401 27.55 55.73 -33.15
C CYS A 401 26.50 55.28 -32.11
N TYR A 402 25.21 55.17 -32.48
CA TYR A 402 24.20 54.57 -31.60
C TYR A 402 24.53 53.10 -31.24
N TRP A 403 24.94 52.33 -32.27
CA TRP A 403 25.52 51.00 -32.17
C TRP A 403 27.04 51.08 -32.28
N THR A 404 27.76 50.59 -31.27
CA THR A 404 29.23 50.72 -31.18
C THR A 404 29.97 49.38 -31.19
N THR A 405 29.27 48.26 -31.01
CA THR A 405 29.87 46.94 -30.79
C THR A 405 30.00 46.10 -32.07
N GLY A 406 29.64 46.65 -33.23
CA GLY A 406 29.62 45.91 -34.51
C GLY A 406 28.53 44.83 -34.62
N THR A 407 27.70 44.69 -33.59
CA THR A 407 26.57 43.76 -33.51
C THR A 407 25.29 44.51 -33.17
N VAL A 408 24.16 44.03 -33.68
CA VAL A 408 22.85 44.64 -33.50
C VAL A 408 21.86 43.62 -32.99
N ASN A 409 21.02 44.02 -32.03
CA ASN A 409 19.90 43.21 -31.59
C ASN A 409 18.68 43.45 -32.49
N PHE A 410 18.18 42.40 -33.15
CA PHE A 410 16.89 42.38 -33.83
C PHE A 410 16.02 41.32 -33.18
N ASN A 411 14.91 41.72 -32.53
CA ASN A 411 13.94 40.83 -31.88
C ASN A 411 14.58 39.79 -30.94
N ASP A 412 15.39 40.28 -29.99
CA ASP A 412 16.17 39.48 -29.03
C ASP A 412 17.24 38.56 -29.65
N ARG A 413 17.58 38.75 -30.93
CA ARG A 413 18.59 37.98 -31.66
C ARG A 413 19.74 38.87 -32.12
N LEU A 414 20.96 38.46 -31.78
CA LEU A 414 22.16 39.18 -32.14
C LEU A 414 22.53 38.94 -33.61
N HIS A 415 22.75 40.00 -34.37
CA HIS A 415 23.18 39.97 -35.75
C HIS A 415 24.50 40.73 -35.92
N SER A 416 25.33 40.29 -36.86
CA SER A 416 26.56 40.97 -37.26
C SER A 416 26.52 41.28 -38.75
N TYR A 417 27.11 42.41 -39.14
CA TYR A 417 27.17 42.79 -40.55
C TYR A 417 28.30 42.05 -41.27
N ARG A 418 27.96 41.17 -42.21
CA ARG A 418 28.89 40.34 -42.99
C ARG A 418 28.36 40.21 -44.42
N ASN A 419 29.24 40.06 -45.40
CA ASN A 419 28.84 39.85 -46.81
C ASN A 419 27.79 40.85 -47.34
N HIS A 420 27.91 42.11 -46.91
CA HIS A 420 26.97 43.19 -47.25
C HIS A 420 25.53 43.00 -46.76
N THR A 421 25.29 42.14 -45.77
CA THR A 421 23.99 41.91 -45.14
C THR A 421 24.11 41.70 -43.63
N TRP A 422 22.98 41.68 -42.93
CA TRP A 422 22.91 41.33 -41.51
C TRP A 422 22.70 39.83 -41.37
N GLU A 423 23.67 39.14 -40.78
CA GLU A 423 23.64 37.70 -40.55
C GLU A 423 23.48 37.42 -39.05
N LEU A 424 22.67 36.42 -38.70
CA LEU A 424 22.50 35.98 -37.31
C LEU A 424 23.85 35.51 -36.75
N VAL A 425 24.18 35.96 -35.54
CA VAL A 425 25.33 35.42 -34.82
C VAL A 425 24.88 34.14 -34.14
N ASP A 426 25.26 32.99 -34.70
CA ASP A 426 25.06 31.71 -34.03
C ASP A 426 25.89 31.69 -32.74
N LEU A 427 25.19 31.72 -31.60
CA LEU A 427 25.78 31.58 -30.27
C LEU A 427 26.15 30.12 -30.02
N LEU A 428 27.12 29.58 -30.75
CA LEU A 428 27.92 28.44 -30.29
C LEU A 428 29.04 28.99 -29.41
N VAL A 429 28.67 29.46 -28.22
CA VAL A 429 29.64 29.64 -27.14
C VAL A 429 29.59 28.35 -26.33
N GLU A 430 30.48 27.41 -26.65
CA GLU A 430 30.93 26.45 -25.64
C GLU A 430 31.60 27.27 -24.54
N LEU A 431 30.88 27.46 -23.43
CA LEU A 431 31.52 27.85 -22.17
C LEU A 431 32.39 26.67 -21.75
N GLN A 432 33.65 26.66 -22.19
CA GLN A 432 34.66 25.82 -21.55
C GLN A 432 34.83 26.33 -20.12
N SER A 433 34.32 25.53 -19.18
CA SER A 433 34.43 25.69 -17.74
C SER A 433 35.87 25.66 -17.26
#